data_AF-A0A512B722-F1
#
_entry.id   AF-A0A512B722-F1
#
_cell.length_a   1.000
_cell.length_b   1.000
_cell.length_c   1.000
_cell.angle_alpha   90.00
_cell.angle_beta   90.00
_cell.angle_gamma   90.00
#
_symmetry.space_group_name_H-M   'P 1'
#
loop_
_entity.id
_entity.type
_entity.pdbx_description
1 polymer ?
#
loop_
_entity_poly.entity_id
_entity_poly.type
_entity_poly.pdbx_seq_one_letter_code
_entity_poly.pdbx_strand_id
1 'polypeptide(L)'
;MKLSKILLLAIISTFIHLISFGQNNKDDTIKIVVGEMARNDVYERSYSIGYFGSYSKQLELFEKLKSIATEEQLLKLAEESKSAIVRLYAFQALKEKKTKIPESIARKFTNDNTEVTVLWGCFGDKKTVKALAFKTIIKQQNELLPSQASIEY
;
A
#
# COMPACT_ATOMS: atom_id res chain seq x y z
N MET A 1 -22.55 -13.90 -44.29
CA MET A 1 -22.60 -14.25 -42.85
C MET A 1 -21.29 -14.84 -42.28
N LYS A 2 -20.41 -15.49 -43.06
CA LYS A 2 -19.11 -16.01 -42.57
C LYS A 2 -18.04 -14.92 -42.37
N LEU A 3 -17.98 -13.93 -43.26
CA LEU A 3 -16.98 -12.85 -43.21
C LEU A 3 -17.12 -11.96 -41.96
N SER A 4 -18.35 -11.62 -41.56
CA SER A 4 -18.61 -10.80 -40.36
C SER A 4 -18.24 -11.53 -39.06
N LYS A 5 -18.38 -12.86 -39.00
CA LYS A 5 -17.96 -13.67 -37.85
C LYS A 5 -16.43 -13.76 -37.73
N ILE A 6 -15.72 -13.88 -38.86
CA ILE A 6 -14.25 -13.90 -38.89
C ILE A 6 -13.69 -12.54 -38.46
N LEU A 7 -14.27 -11.43 -38.95
CA LEU A 7 -13.88 -10.08 -38.56
C LEU A 7 -14.12 -9.82 -37.07
N LEU A 8 -15.27 -10.26 -36.54
CA LEU A 8 -15.59 -10.16 -35.11
C LEU A 8 -14.59 -10.94 -34.23
N LEU A 9 -14.21 -12.15 -34.64
CA LEU A 9 -13.23 -12.98 -33.92
C LEU A 9 -11.84 -12.35 -33.93
N ALA A 10 -11.41 -11.76 -35.06
CA ALA A 10 -10.13 -11.07 -35.15
C ALA A 10 -10.08 -9.84 -34.22
N ILE A 11 -11.17 -9.06 -34.15
CA ILE A 11 -11.26 -7.89 -33.25
C ILE A 11 -11.17 -8.33 -31.78
N ILE A 12 -11.93 -9.35 -31.38
CA ILE A 12 -11.89 -9.89 -30.01
C ILE A 12 -10.48 -10.40 -29.66
N SER A 13 -9.84 -11.14 -30.57
CA SER A 13 -8.47 -11.62 -30.39
C SER A 13 -7.48 -10.47 -30.16
N THR A 14 -7.53 -9.41 -30.99
CA THR A 14 -6.64 -8.26 -30.81
C THR A 14 -6.90 -7.51 -29.49
N PHE A 15 -8.15 -7.40 -29.05
CA PHE A 15 -8.50 -6.75 -27.79
C PHE A 15 -7.97 -7.51 -26.56
N ILE A 16 -8.00 -8.85 -26.58
CA ILE A 16 -7.48 -9.69 -25.48
C ILE A 16 -5.97 -9.51 -25.28
N HIS A 17 -5.21 -9.40 -26.38
CA HIS A 17 -3.75 -9.22 -26.32
C HIS A 17 -3.37 -7.85 -25.75
N LEU A 18 -4.10 -6.78 -26.09
CA LEU A 18 -3.85 -5.43 -25.56
C LEU A 18 -4.09 -5.34 -24.05
N ILE A 19 -5.15 -5.98 -23.56
CA ILE A 19 -5.46 -6.03 -22.12
C ILE A 19 -4.36 -6.79 -21.37
N SER A 20 -3.91 -7.92 -21.91
CA SER A 20 -2.86 -8.75 -21.29
C SER A 20 -1.51 -8.02 -21.22
N PHE A 21 -1.10 -7.32 -22.28
CA PHE A 21 0.16 -6.58 -22.30
C PHE A 21 0.16 -5.41 -21.29
N GLY A 22 -0.96 -4.69 -21.17
CA GLY A 22 -1.11 -3.60 -20.20
C GLY A 22 -1.05 -4.07 -18.74
N GLN A 23 -1.58 -5.26 -18.44
CA GLN A 23 -1.51 -5.86 -17.10
C GLN A 23 -0.09 -6.32 -16.75
N ASN A 24 0.61 -6.97 -17.68
CA ASN A 24 2.00 -7.44 -17.47
C ASN A 24 2.94 -6.28 -17.07
N ASN A 25 2.85 -5.14 -17.77
CA ASN A 25 3.70 -3.98 -17.48
C ASN A 25 3.43 -3.37 -16.08
N LYS A 26 2.18 -3.39 -15.61
CA LYS A 26 1.81 -2.91 -14.26
C LYS A 26 2.33 -3.86 -13.18
N ASP A 27 2.17 -5.17 -13.38
CA ASP A 27 2.63 -6.18 -12.43
C ASP A 27 4.14 -6.13 -12.24
N ASP A 28 4.90 -5.96 -13.33
CA ASP A 28 6.35 -5.83 -13.23
C ASP A 28 6.77 -4.52 -12.54
N THR A 29 6.04 -3.42 -12.79
CA THR A 29 6.26 -2.16 -12.06
C THR A 29 5.98 -2.33 -10.57
N ILE A 30 4.92 -3.03 -10.18
CA ILE A 30 4.58 -3.31 -8.78
C ILE A 30 5.69 -4.14 -8.13
N LYS A 31 6.19 -5.19 -8.80
CA LYS A 31 7.29 -6.01 -8.28
C LYS A 31 8.54 -5.17 -8.03
N ILE A 32 8.90 -4.26 -8.94
CA ILE A 32 10.05 -3.36 -8.77
C ILE A 32 9.85 -2.46 -7.55
N VAL A 33 8.69 -1.80 -7.44
CA VAL A 33 8.37 -0.92 -6.31
C VAL A 33 8.43 -1.69 -4.98
N VAL A 34 7.78 -2.87 -4.92
CA VAL A 34 7.79 -3.73 -3.74
C VAL A 34 9.20 -4.20 -3.39
N GLY A 35 10.01 -4.56 -4.37
CA GLY A 35 11.41 -4.96 -4.17
C GLY A 35 12.26 -3.83 -3.60
N GLU A 36 12.10 -2.60 -4.12
CA GLU A 36 12.81 -1.43 -3.60
C GLU A 36 12.36 -1.09 -2.18
N MET A 37 11.05 -1.15 -1.89
CA MET A 37 10.51 -0.91 -0.55
C MET A 37 11.05 -1.93 0.47
N ALA A 38 11.09 -3.20 0.07
CA ALA A 38 11.61 -4.27 0.91
C ALA A 38 13.12 -4.13 1.17
N ARG A 39 13.88 -3.67 0.17
CA ARG A 39 15.33 -3.46 0.30
C ARG A 39 15.68 -2.30 1.22
N ASN A 40 14.90 -1.22 1.20
CA ASN A 40 15.13 -0.07 2.08
C ASN A 40 14.83 -0.40 3.55
N ASP A 41 13.88 -1.32 3.80
CA ASP A 41 13.54 -1.89 5.11
C ASP A 41 13.32 -0.88 6.27
N VAL A 42 12.81 0.30 5.93
CA VAL A 42 12.49 1.36 6.89
C VAL A 42 11.08 1.87 6.65
N TYR A 43 10.37 2.16 7.73
CA TYR A 43 9.08 2.84 7.73
C TYR A 43 9.28 4.33 7.99
N GLU A 44 9.14 5.15 6.95
CA GLU A 44 9.33 6.60 7.02
C GLU A 44 7.98 7.30 7.23
N ARG A 45 7.89 8.11 8.30
CA ARG A 45 6.66 8.81 8.72
C ARG A 45 6.57 10.26 8.22
N SER A 46 7.64 10.80 7.66
CA SER A 46 7.71 12.18 7.16
C SER A 46 8.34 12.21 5.77
N TYR A 47 7.88 13.14 4.93
CA TYR A 47 8.45 13.36 3.60
C TYR A 47 9.86 13.94 3.63
N SER A 48 10.30 14.47 4.76
CA SER A 48 11.67 14.93 4.99
C SER A 48 12.34 14.03 6.02
N ILE A 49 13.45 13.40 5.65
CA ILE A 49 14.21 12.43 6.46
C ILE A 49 15.70 12.79 6.45
N GLY A 50 16.40 12.45 7.53
CA GLY A 50 17.85 12.61 7.64
C GLY A 50 18.33 14.05 7.88
N TYR A 51 19.65 14.22 7.84
CA TYR A 51 20.29 15.52 7.98
C TYR A 51 20.02 16.35 6.71
N PHE A 52 19.53 17.59 6.87
CA PHE A 52 18.98 18.47 5.82
C PHE A 52 17.60 18.11 5.25
N GLY A 53 16.91 17.08 5.78
CA GLY A 53 15.50 16.84 5.43
C GLY A 53 15.28 16.38 3.98
N SER A 54 16.16 15.51 3.48
CA SER A 54 16.04 14.88 2.15
C SER A 54 14.67 14.23 1.95
N TYR A 55 14.20 14.23 0.71
CA TYR A 55 12.89 13.67 0.38
C TYR A 55 12.85 12.16 0.63
N SER A 56 11.79 11.69 1.28
CA SER A 56 11.57 10.29 1.63
C SER A 56 11.34 9.42 0.38
N LYS A 57 12.32 8.56 0.07
CA LYS A 57 12.16 7.58 -1.02
C LYS A 57 11.11 6.53 -0.67
N GLN A 58 10.94 6.17 0.60
CA GLN A 58 9.92 5.20 0.99
C GLN A 58 8.51 5.75 0.80
N LEU A 59 8.27 7.03 1.09
CA LEU A 59 6.97 7.63 0.84
C LEU A 59 6.70 7.83 -0.65
N GLU A 60 7.73 8.12 -1.46
CA GLU A 60 7.60 8.12 -2.93
C GLU A 60 7.15 6.75 -3.45
N LEU A 61 7.80 5.68 -2.98
CA LEU A 61 7.45 4.30 -3.36
C LEU A 61 6.06 3.91 -2.86
N PHE A 62 5.68 4.35 -1.66
CA PHE A 62 4.33 4.15 -1.13
C PHE A 62 3.27 4.82 -2.00
N GLU A 63 3.45 6.09 -2.37
CA GLU A 63 2.51 6.81 -3.25
C GLU A 63 2.43 6.15 -4.63
N LYS A 64 3.57 5.69 -5.16
CA LYS A 64 3.61 4.93 -6.40
C LYS A 64 2.86 3.60 -6.29
N LEU A 65 3.12 2.79 -5.25
CA LEU A 65 2.40 1.53 -5.01
C LEU A 65 0.89 1.77 -4.91
N LYS A 66 0.47 2.78 -4.13
CA LYS A 66 -0.93 3.15 -3.94
C LYS A 66 -1.59 3.53 -5.28
N SER A 67 -0.92 4.28 -6.14
CA SER A 67 -1.49 4.70 -7.42
C SER A 67 -1.62 3.57 -8.46
N ILE A 68 -0.68 2.62 -8.49
CA ILE A 68 -0.63 1.60 -9.55
C ILE A 68 -1.27 0.25 -9.16
N ALA A 69 -1.30 -0.10 -7.87
CA ALA A 69 -1.78 -1.40 -7.41
C ALA A 69 -3.32 -1.44 -7.27
N THR A 70 -3.91 -2.56 -7.69
CA THR A 70 -5.32 -2.86 -7.43
C THR A 70 -5.55 -3.18 -5.95
N GLU A 71 -6.82 -3.12 -5.51
CA GLU A 71 -7.18 -3.51 -4.14
C GLU A 71 -6.80 -4.96 -3.85
N GLU A 72 -7.01 -5.87 -4.80
CA GLU A 72 -6.64 -7.30 -4.68
C GLU A 72 -5.12 -7.49 -4.52
N GLN A 73 -4.32 -6.74 -5.27
CA GLN A 73 -2.86 -6.76 -5.14
C GLN A 73 -2.42 -6.22 -3.79
N LEU A 74 -3.04 -5.14 -3.31
CA LEU A 74 -2.74 -4.59 -1.99
C LEU A 74 -3.17 -5.54 -0.85
N LEU A 75 -4.32 -6.22 -0.98
CA LEU A 75 -4.76 -7.26 -0.05
C LEU A 75 -3.74 -8.40 0.00
N LYS A 76 -3.33 -8.89 -1.17
CA LYS A 76 -2.31 -9.94 -1.28
C LYS A 76 -0.97 -9.52 -0.66
N LEU A 77 -0.52 -8.29 -0.90
CA LEU A 77 0.72 -7.78 -0.31
C LEU A 77 0.61 -7.62 1.21
N ALA A 78 -0.52 -7.14 1.73
CA ALA A 78 -0.77 -7.00 3.16
C ALA A 78 -0.84 -8.37 3.85
N GLU A 79 -1.37 -9.39 3.17
CA GLU A 79 -1.54 -10.73 3.71
C GLU A 79 -0.29 -11.59 3.58
N GLU A 80 0.39 -11.59 2.43
CA GLU A 80 1.40 -12.61 2.11
C GLU A 80 2.84 -12.11 2.13
N SER A 81 3.08 -10.80 2.12
CA SER A 81 4.45 -10.29 2.01
C SER A 81 5.33 -10.63 3.22
N LYS A 82 6.51 -11.19 2.93
CA LYS A 82 7.54 -11.48 3.94
C LYS A 82 8.16 -10.20 4.52
N SER A 83 8.23 -9.11 3.74
CA SER A 83 8.73 -7.82 4.22
C SER A 83 7.68 -7.11 5.08
N ALA A 84 8.07 -6.75 6.31
CA ALA A 84 7.21 -6.04 7.27
C ALA A 84 6.81 -4.66 6.76
N ILE A 85 7.74 -3.98 6.13
CA ILE A 85 7.53 -2.68 5.51
C ILE A 85 6.52 -2.76 4.37
N VAL A 86 6.68 -3.73 3.46
CA VAL A 86 5.75 -3.89 2.32
C VAL A 86 4.34 -4.17 2.80
N ARG A 87 4.14 -5.13 3.72
CA ARG A 87 2.79 -5.44 4.21
C ARG A 87 2.18 -4.26 4.99
N LEU A 88 2.97 -3.54 5.78
CA LEU A 88 2.51 -2.37 6.52
C LEU A 88 2.06 -1.24 5.58
N TYR A 89 2.85 -0.90 4.56
CA TYR A 89 2.47 0.11 3.58
C TYR A 89 1.29 -0.33 2.71
N ALA A 90 1.20 -1.62 2.34
CA ALA A 90 0.04 -2.14 1.62
C ALA A 90 -1.25 -2.03 2.45
N PHE A 91 -1.18 -2.35 3.75
CA PHE A 91 -2.29 -2.16 4.68
C PHE A 91 -2.69 -0.69 4.82
N GLN A 92 -1.72 0.23 4.89
CA GLN A 92 -2.00 1.66 4.90
C GLN A 92 -2.65 2.13 3.59
N ALA A 93 -2.20 1.64 2.43
CA ALA A 93 -2.79 1.97 1.13
C ALA A 93 -4.25 1.51 1.05
N LEU A 94 -4.57 0.29 1.52
CA LEU A 94 -5.96 -0.21 1.62
C LEU A 94 -6.83 0.73 2.46
N LYS A 95 -6.29 1.21 3.59
CA LYS A 95 -6.98 2.17 4.46
C LYS A 95 -7.22 3.51 3.77
N GLU A 96 -6.22 4.08 3.13
CA GLU A 96 -6.34 5.36 2.41
C GLU A 96 -7.30 5.26 1.20
N LYS A 97 -7.34 4.11 0.53
CA LYS A 97 -8.32 3.81 -0.53
C LYS A 97 -9.73 3.51 -0.01
N LYS A 98 -9.92 3.43 1.31
CA LYS A 98 -11.18 3.03 1.96
C LYS A 98 -11.65 1.63 1.54
N THR A 99 -10.73 0.77 1.13
CA THR A 99 -11.00 -0.62 0.77
C THR A 99 -11.49 -1.39 2.00
N LYS A 100 -12.50 -2.26 1.82
CA LYS A 100 -12.95 -3.15 2.89
C LYS A 100 -11.87 -4.20 3.18
N ILE A 101 -11.25 -4.09 4.35
CA ILE A 101 -10.22 -5.02 4.79
C ILE A 101 -10.88 -6.26 5.43
N PRO A 102 -10.62 -7.48 4.95
CA PRO A 102 -11.08 -8.71 5.59
C PRO A 102 -10.64 -8.80 7.05
N GLU A 103 -11.50 -9.36 7.90
CA GLU A 103 -11.21 -9.50 9.33
C GLU A 103 -9.96 -10.35 9.59
N SER A 104 -9.69 -11.35 8.76
CA SER A 104 -8.48 -12.18 8.81
C SER A 104 -7.20 -11.34 8.70
N ILE A 105 -7.16 -10.42 7.73
CA ILE A 105 -6.03 -9.50 7.52
C ILE A 105 -5.95 -8.51 8.69
N ALA A 106 -7.07 -7.90 9.09
CA ALA A 106 -7.08 -6.97 10.22
C ALA A 106 -6.52 -7.63 11.51
N ARG A 107 -6.95 -8.86 11.81
CA ARG A 107 -6.50 -9.65 12.96
C ARG A 107 -5.00 -9.97 12.89
N LYS A 108 -4.47 -10.20 11.69
CA LYS A 108 -3.03 -10.38 11.48
C LYS A 108 -2.26 -9.15 11.93
N PHE A 109 -2.68 -7.95 11.53
CA PHE A 109 -2.03 -6.70 11.93
C PHE A 109 -2.17 -6.41 13.44
N THR A 110 -3.27 -6.81 14.08
CA THR A 110 -3.39 -6.68 15.55
C THR A 110 -2.46 -7.61 16.35
N ASN A 111 -1.89 -8.62 15.70
CA ASN A 111 -1.02 -9.63 16.31
C ASN A 111 0.41 -9.64 15.72
N ASP A 112 0.71 -8.77 14.75
CA ASP A 112 2.03 -8.71 14.11
C ASP A 112 3.04 -7.97 15.00
N ASN A 113 3.81 -8.74 15.76
CA ASN A 113 4.87 -8.23 16.65
C ASN A 113 6.22 -8.02 15.93
N THR A 114 6.27 -8.10 14.60
CA THR A 114 7.52 -7.85 13.87
C THR A 114 7.97 -6.42 14.09
N GLU A 115 9.21 -6.24 14.55
CA GLU A 115 9.81 -4.91 14.70
C GLU A 115 10.26 -4.37 13.34
N VAL A 116 10.04 -3.08 13.13
CA VAL A 116 10.56 -2.33 12.00
C VAL A 116 11.24 -1.07 12.48
N THR A 117 12.27 -0.65 11.76
CA THR A 117 12.90 0.65 11.94
C THR A 117 11.95 1.73 11.45
N VAL A 118 11.71 2.73 12.27
CA VAL A 118 10.83 3.87 11.98
C VAL A 118 11.67 5.13 11.97
N LEU A 119 11.52 5.95 10.94
CA LEU A 119 12.16 7.26 10.85
C LEU A 119 11.14 8.40 10.80
N TRP A 120 11.44 9.50 11.49
CA TRP A 120 10.75 10.78 11.35
C TRP A 120 11.78 11.92 11.47
N GLY A 121 12.01 12.61 10.37
CA GLY A 121 13.14 13.54 10.26
C GLY A 121 14.47 12.81 10.52
N CYS A 122 15.25 13.30 11.49
CA CYS A 122 16.52 12.71 11.89
C CYS A 122 16.42 11.67 13.02
N PHE A 123 15.21 11.43 13.56
CA PHE A 123 15.01 10.50 14.66
C PHE A 123 14.62 9.12 14.16
N GLY A 124 15.24 8.10 14.74
CA GLY A 124 14.95 6.70 14.48
C GLY A 124 14.58 5.93 15.75
N ASP A 125 13.67 4.98 15.62
CA ASP A 125 13.21 4.10 16.69
C ASP A 125 12.78 2.75 16.10
N LYS A 126 12.56 1.75 16.96
CA LYS A 126 11.93 0.49 16.56
C LYS A 126 10.50 0.43 17.07
N LYS A 127 9.57 0.02 16.21
CA LYS A 127 8.18 -0.23 16.59
C LYS A 127 7.68 -1.51 15.96
N THR A 128 6.73 -2.17 16.61
CA THR A 128 6.06 -3.32 16.03
C THR A 128 5.08 -2.88 14.93
N VAL A 129 4.87 -3.75 13.94
CA VAL A 129 3.84 -3.57 12.92
C VAL A 129 2.47 -3.33 13.56
N LYS A 130 2.13 -4.08 14.64
CA LYS A 130 0.92 -3.86 15.43
C LYS A 130 0.78 -2.42 15.93
N ALA A 131 1.81 -1.87 16.56
CA ALA A 131 1.77 -0.51 17.10
C ALA A 131 1.57 0.53 16.00
N LEU A 132 2.19 0.32 14.84
CA LEU A 132 2.08 1.20 13.68
C LEU A 132 0.71 1.11 12.99
N ALA A 133 0.20 -0.11 12.80
CA ALA A 133 -1.11 -0.34 12.18
C ALA A 133 -2.27 0.16 13.05
N PHE A 134 -2.16 0.05 14.38
CA PHE A 134 -3.16 0.56 15.33
C PHE A 134 -3.37 2.08 15.18
N LYS A 135 -2.28 2.83 14.98
CA LYS A 135 -2.35 4.28 14.73
C LYS A 135 -3.11 4.60 13.44
N THR A 136 -2.93 3.78 12.41
CA THR A 136 -3.67 3.89 11.14
C THR A 136 -5.15 3.55 11.31
N ILE A 137 -5.49 2.62 12.21
CA ILE A 137 -6.88 2.23 12.52
C ILE A 137 -7.62 3.35 13.28
N ILE A 138 -6.97 4.04 14.23
CA ILE A 138 -7.61 5.09 15.05
C ILE A 138 -7.82 6.41 14.30
N LYS A 139 -6.91 6.81 13.41
CA LYS A 139 -7.06 8.07 12.64
C LYS A 139 -8.42 8.15 11.90
N GLN A 140 -8.93 7.00 11.48
CA GLN A 140 -10.22 6.86 10.78
C GLN A 140 -11.45 7.06 11.69
N GLN A 141 -11.36 6.72 12.99
CA GLN A 141 -12.47 6.95 13.93
C GLN A 141 -12.62 8.45 14.27
N ASN A 142 -11.52 9.20 14.28
CA ASN A 142 -11.53 10.63 14.56
C ASN A 142 -11.90 11.48 13.32
N GLU A 143 -11.67 10.99 12.10
CA GLU A 143 -12.15 11.65 10.87
C GLU A 143 -13.63 11.39 10.56
N LEU A 144 -14.25 10.40 11.21
CA LEU A 144 -15.70 10.11 11.16
C LEU A 144 -16.49 10.77 12.31
N LEU A 145 -15.81 11.47 13.23
CA LEU A 145 -16.41 12.30 14.28
C LEU A 145 -15.76 13.69 14.26
N PRO A 146 -16.20 14.62 13.39
CA PRO A 146 -15.70 15.98 13.45
C PRO A 146 -16.19 16.65 14.74
N SER A 147 -15.23 17.12 15.53
CA SER A 147 -15.32 18.15 16.59
C SER A 147 -16.53 18.07 17.53
N GLN A 148 -16.44 17.23 18.57
CA GLN A 148 -17.01 17.56 19.88
C GLN A 148 -15.94 17.37 20.95
N ALA A 149 -14.96 18.26 20.95
CA ALA A 149 -14.04 18.44 22.07
C ALA A 149 -13.64 19.91 22.16
N SER A 150 -14.66 20.76 22.29
CA SER A 150 -14.54 22.05 22.97
C SER A 150 -15.43 21.96 24.21
N ILE A 151 -14.92 21.34 25.27
CA ILE A 151 -15.43 21.53 26.63
C ILE A 151 -14.22 21.61 27.56
N GLU A 152 -13.99 22.84 28.00
CA GLU A 152 -13.54 23.30 29.32
C GLU A 152 -12.88 22.27 30.25
N TYR A 153 -11.65 22.56 30.69
CA TYR A 153 -11.33 22.94 32.07
C TYR A 153 -10.16 23.92 32.08
#